data_AF-A0A7V8CXH1-F1
#
_entry.id   AF-A0A7V8CXH1-F1
#
_cell.length_a   1.000
_cell.length_b   1.000
_cell.length_c   1.000
_cell.angle_alpha   90.00
_cell.angle_beta   90.00
_cell.angle_gamma   90.00
#
_symmetry.space_group_name_H-M   'P 1'
#
loop_
_entity.id
_entity.type
_entity.pdbx_description
1 polymer ?
#
loop_
_entity_poly.entity_id
_entity_poly.type
_entity_poly.pdbx_seq_one_letter_code
_entity_poly.pdbx_strand_id
1 'polypeptide(L)'
;MTDLTSDLAQLLREGQAAITAGDMMTARDRFRRATELAPGSAEAWVGLSAAVPMLMEKKQYLEQALAIAPEHVDARSSLEYVQKLMADGMQLAPSRRREEQVASGNSSPLLSSASAAPQGEAALHCYRHPDRETGLLCTNCGRPICSACARPAAVGQLCPECIKERRPVNYKVSAKDIILGFVVALIASAIVSALLSIIPIGGWIGWILLLMVGPGIAELIVRIVDWVTHAKRGRAMQITVGAAIVLATLPVIALGVIFDAAPITLLLYMILAVVTTSARLR
;
A
#
# COMPACT_ATOMS: atom_id res chain seq x y z
N MET A 1 7.85 -9.78 46.63
CA MET A 1 6.51 -9.20 46.45
C MET A 1 6.52 -7.93 45.61
N THR A 2 7.55 -7.07 45.71
CA THR A 2 7.69 -5.84 44.90
C THR A 2 7.80 -6.11 43.39
N ASP A 3 8.53 -7.15 42.99
CA ASP A 3 8.71 -7.51 41.56
C ASP A 3 7.39 -7.90 40.87
N LEU A 4 6.55 -8.68 41.55
CA LEU A 4 5.30 -9.20 40.96
C LEU A 4 4.28 -8.07 40.72
N THR A 5 4.24 -7.09 41.64
CA THR A 5 3.39 -5.91 41.52
C THR A 5 3.87 -4.93 40.45
N SER A 6 5.18 -4.77 40.27
CA SER A 6 5.73 -3.94 39.20
C SER A 6 5.50 -4.56 37.83
N ASP A 7 5.67 -5.89 37.72
CA ASP A 7 5.43 -6.63 36.48
C ASP A 7 3.95 -6.58 36.07
N LEU A 8 3.02 -6.74 37.02
CA LEU A 8 1.59 -6.57 36.77
C LEU A 8 1.27 -5.16 36.25
N ALA A 9 1.75 -4.13 36.95
CA ALA A 9 1.52 -2.74 36.56
C ALA A 9 2.14 -2.40 35.20
N GLN A 10 3.26 -3.02 34.84
CA GLN A 10 3.85 -2.88 33.51
C GLN A 10 2.96 -3.52 32.44
N LEU A 11 2.50 -4.76 32.65
CA LEU A 11 1.65 -5.46 31.68
C LEU A 11 0.31 -4.75 31.47
N LEU A 12 -0.31 -4.21 32.52
CA LEU A 12 -1.54 -3.44 32.40
C LEU A 12 -1.33 -2.16 31.57
N ARG A 13 -0.21 -1.44 31.79
CA ARG A 13 0.13 -0.23 31.01
C ARG A 13 0.41 -0.55 29.54
N GLU A 14 1.15 -1.62 29.27
CA GLU A 14 1.44 -2.07 27.90
C GLU A 14 0.17 -2.54 27.18
N GLY A 15 -0.71 -3.28 27.88
CA GLY A 15 -2.00 -3.69 27.35
C GLY A 15 -2.88 -2.50 27.01
N GLN A 16 -2.93 -1.50 27.89
CA GLN A 16 -3.70 -0.27 27.64
C GLN A 16 -3.13 0.54 26.46
N ALA A 17 -1.81 0.65 26.36
CA ALA A 17 -1.15 1.29 25.22
C ALA A 17 -1.42 0.55 23.90
N ALA A 18 -1.52 -0.78 23.92
CA ALA A 18 -1.88 -1.57 22.74
C ALA A 18 -3.34 -1.35 22.32
N ILE A 19 -4.28 -1.23 23.28
CA ILE A 19 -5.68 -0.86 22.98
C ILE A 19 -5.75 0.50 22.29
N THR A 20 -5.04 1.51 22.81
CA THR A 20 -5.06 2.86 22.22
C THR A 20 -4.39 2.90 20.84
N ALA A 21 -3.40 2.05 20.60
CA ALA A 21 -2.78 1.85 19.28
C ALA A 21 -3.65 1.04 18.30
N GLY A 22 -4.74 0.41 18.76
CA GLY A 22 -5.59 -0.46 17.95
C GLY A 22 -5.03 -1.88 17.73
N ASP A 23 -3.95 -2.25 18.42
CA ASP A 23 -3.36 -3.58 18.37
C ASP A 23 -4.01 -4.50 19.42
N MET A 24 -5.20 -5.02 19.07
CA MET A 24 -5.98 -5.88 19.96
C MET A 24 -5.30 -7.23 20.24
N MET A 25 -4.43 -7.72 19.35
CA MET A 25 -3.69 -8.96 19.55
C MET A 25 -2.68 -8.80 20.67
N THR A 26 -1.82 -7.79 20.58
CA THR A 26 -0.83 -7.49 21.62
C THR A 26 -1.53 -7.15 22.93
N ALA A 27 -2.62 -6.37 22.90
CA ALA A 27 -3.40 -6.06 24.10
C ALA A 27 -3.88 -7.34 24.81
N ARG A 28 -4.49 -8.26 24.06
CA ARG A 28 -5.00 -9.53 24.60
C ARG A 28 -3.88 -10.36 25.23
N ASP A 29 -2.73 -10.46 24.59
CA ASP A 29 -1.60 -11.24 25.11
C ASP A 29 -1.05 -10.64 26.41
N ARG A 30 -0.95 -9.30 26.50
CA ARG A 30 -0.50 -8.60 27.72
C ARG A 30 -1.48 -8.78 28.87
N PHE A 31 -2.78 -8.61 28.63
CA PHE A 31 -3.80 -8.80 29.67
C PHE A 31 -3.93 -10.25 30.10
N ARG A 32 -3.83 -11.21 29.17
CA ARG A 32 -3.82 -12.64 29.52
C ARG A 32 -2.67 -12.97 30.47
N ARG A 33 -1.46 -12.49 30.15
CA ARG A 33 -0.30 -12.67 31.02
C ARG A 33 -0.48 -11.98 32.39
N ALA A 34 -1.14 -10.82 32.41
CA ALA A 34 -1.51 -10.15 33.65
C ALA A 34 -2.48 -10.99 34.51
N THR A 35 -3.48 -11.63 33.89
CA THR A 35 -4.42 -12.53 34.61
C THR A 35 -3.76 -13.82 35.10
N GLU A 36 -2.74 -14.33 34.40
CA GLU A 36 -1.96 -15.49 34.83
C GLU A 36 -1.06 -15.16 36.03
N LEU A 37 -0.47 -13.95 36.07
CA LEU A 37 0.36 -13.48 37.18
C LEU A 37 -0.46 -13.13 38.42
N ALA A 38 -1.60 -12.48 38.23
CA ALA A 38 -2.48 -12.04 39.31
C ALA A 38 -3.95 -12.37 39.00
N PRO A 39 -4.39 -13.62 39.25
CA PRO A 39 -5.77 -14.04 39.01
C PRO A 39 -6.82 -13.23 39.81
N GLY A 40 -6.40 -12.62 40.92
CA GLY A 40 -7.23 -11.74 41.75
C GLY A 40 -7.25 -10.26 41.34
N SER A 41 -6.73 -9.90 40.16
CA SER A 41 -6.79 -8.52 39.65
C SER A 41 -8.03 -8.30 38.80
N ALA A 42 -9.01 -7.56 39.32
CA ALA A 42 -10.21 -7.20 38.55
C ALA A 42 -9.88 -6.38 37.30
N GLU A 43 -8.91 -5.44 37.39
CA GLU A 43 -8.47 -4.61 36.26
C GLU A 43 -7.91 -5.44 35.10
N ALA A 44 -7.15 -6.50 35.38
CA ALA A 44 -6.61 -7.39 34.35
C ALA A 44 -7.73 -8.11 33.58
N TRP A 45 -8.76 -8.59 34.29
CA TRP A 45 -9.93 -9.23 33.68
C TRP A 45 -10.77 -8.25 32.86
N VAL A 46 -10.97 -7.02 33.35
CA VAL A 46 -11.65 -5.96 32.60
C VAL A 46 -10.88 -5.61 31.33
N GLY A 47 -9.55 -5.42 31.43
CA GLY A 47 -8.69 -5.16 30.28
C GLY A 47 -8.70 -6.29 29.24
N LEU A 48 -8.71 -7.55 29.70
CA LEU A 48 -8.83 -8.72 28.82
C LEU A 48 -10.19 -8.74 28.09
N SER A 49 -11.27 -8.40 28.79
CA SER A 49 -12.62 -8.33 28.20
C SER A 49 -12.71 -7.27 27.09
N ALA A 50 -11.92 -6.20 27.17
CA ALA A 50 -11.88 -5.15 26.14
C ALA A 50 -11.11 -5.59 24.88
N ALA A 51 -10.17 -6.53 25.00
CA ALA A 51 -9.32 -7.00 23.90
C ALA A 51 -9.93 -8.17 23.09
N VAL A 52 -11.09 -8.69 23.51
CA VAL A 52 -11.71 -9.89 22.92
C VAL A 52 -13.00 -9.54 22.15
N PRO A 53 -13.16 -10.02 20.90
CA PRO A 53 -14.32 -9.68 20.07
C PRO A 53 -15.56 -10.52 20.35
N MET A 54 -15.41 -11.73 20.89
CA MET A 54 -16.53 -12.65 21.16
C MET A 54 -17.30 -12.23 22.40
N LEU A 55 -18.61 -12.01 22.26
CA LEU A 55 -19.46 -11.52 23.36
C LEU A 55 -19.59 -12.55 24.49
N MET A 56 -19.57 -13.86 24.17
CA MET A 56 -19.57 -14.93 25.17
C MET A 56 -18.36 -14.83 26.11
N GLU A 57 -17.16 -14.73 25.54
CA GLU A 57 -15.90 -14.64 26.30
C GLU A 57 -15.85 -13.34 27.10
N LYS A 58 -16.26 -12.23 26.47
CA LYS A 58 -16.32 -10.93 27.13
C LYS A 58 -17.22 -10.95 28.37
N LYS A 59 -18.39 -11.59 28.29
CA LYS A 59 -19.30 -11.77 29.43
C LYS A 59 -18.62 -12.54 30.56
N GLN A 60 -17.97 -13.67 30.25
CA GLN A 60 -17.28 -14.50 31.25
C GLN A 60 -16.19 -13.75 32.00
N TYR A 61 -15.36 -12.97 31.30
CA TYR A 61 -14.30 -12.19 31.94
C TYR A 61 -14.83 -11.04 32.82
N LEU A 62 -15.94 -10.41 32.41
CA LEU A 62 -16.58 -9.37 33.21
C LEU A 62 -17.24 -9.93 34.47
N GLU A 63 -17.85 -11.12 34.39
CA GLU A 63 -18.38 -11.83 35.55
C GLU A 63 -17.27 -12.22 36.53
N GLN A 64 -16.11 -12.67 36.02
CA GLN A 64 -14.92 -12.94 36.84
C GLN A 64 -14.38 -11.67 37.51
N ALA A 65 -14.31 -10.55 36.79
CA ALA A 65 -13.89 -9.27 37.35
C ALA A 65 -14.82 -8.82 38.49
N LEU A 66 -16.13 -8.96 38.32
CA LEU A 66 -17.13 -8.60 39.34
C LEU A 66 -17.15 -9.57 40.53
N ALA A 67 -16.78 -10.84 40.34
CA ALA A 67 -16.60 -11.78 41.44
C ALA A 67 -15.43 -11.37 42.35
N ILE A 68 -14.40 -10.73 41.79
CA ILE A 68 -13.24 -10.21 42.52
C ILE A 68 -13.55 -8.85 43.15
N ALA A 69 -14.10 -7.92 42.37
CA ALA A 69 -14.42 -6.56 42.80
C ALA A 69 -15.88 -6.21 42.46
N PRO A 70 -16.84 -6.51 43.36
CA PRO A 70 -18.26 -6.31 43.10
C PRO A 70 -18.66 -4.84 42.85
N GLU A 71 -17.89 -3.90 43.40
CA GLU A 71 -18.13 -2.45 43.29
C GLU A 71 -17.52 -1.81 42.03
N HIS A 72 -16.89 -2.60 41.14
CA HIS A 72 -16.25 -2.06 39.94
C HIS A 72 -17.27 -1.55 38.92
N VAL A 73 -17.43 -0.22 38.84
CA VAL A 73 -18.45 0.46 38.01
C VAL A 73 -18.31 0.09 36.53
N ASP A 74 -17.09 0.16 35.97
CA ASP A 74 -16.87 -0.08 34.54
C ASP A 74 -17.15 -1.53 34.11
N ALA A 75 -16.86 -2.49 34.98
CA ALA A 75 -17.14 -3.90 34.71
C ALA A 75 -18.65 -4.17 34.67
N ARG A 76 -19.41 -3.53 35.58
CA ARG A 76 -20.86 -3.65 35.65
C ARG A 76 -21.56 -3.05 34.43
N SER A 77 -21.20 -1.81 34.06
CA SER A 77 -21.77 -1.15 32.88
C SER A 77 -21.41 -1.88 31.58
N SER A 78 -20.17 -2.39 31.48
CA SER A 78 -19.74 -3.20 30.34
C SER A 78 -20.49 -4.54 30.23
N LEU A 79 -20.81 -5.18 31.37
CA LEU A 79 -21.56 -6.43 31.40
C LEU A 79 -22.99 -6.23 30.91
N GLU A 80 -23.66 -5.19 31.40
CA GLU A 80 -25.02 -4.83 30.96
C GLU A 80 -25.07 -4.56 29.45
N TYR A 81 -24.08 -3.82 28.93
CA TYR A 81 -23.97 -3.56 27.49
C TYR A 81 -23.79 -4.85 26.67
N VAL A 82 -22.91 -5.76 27.10
CA VAL A 82 -22.68 -7.05 26.41
C VAL A 82 -23.93 -7.93 26.45
N GLN A 83 -24.63 -7.99 27.57
CA GLN A 83 -25.87 -8.75 27.70
C GLN A 83 -26.96 -8.23 26.74
N LYS A 84 -27.06 -6.90 26.59
CA LYS A 84 -27.96 -6.29 25.60
C LYS A 84 -27.62 -6.72 24.18
N LEU A 85 -26.34 -6.61 23.79
CA LEU A 85 -25.90 -7.02 22.44
C LEU A 85 -26.18 -8.51 22.16
N MET A 86 -26.02 -9.37 23.17
CA MET A 86 -26.34 -10.79 23.07
C MET A 86 -27.85 -11.04 22.94
N ALA A 87 -28.67 -10.28 23.66
CA ALA A 87 -30.13 -10.35 23.55
C ALA A 87 -30.61 -9.93 22.14
N ASP A 88 -29.89 -9.00 21.50
CA ASP A 88 -30.10 -8.60 20.10
C ASP A 88 -29.61 -9.66 19.08
N GLY A 89 -29.11 -10.81 19.54
CA GLY A 89 -28.66 -11.92 18.70
C GLY A 89 -27.25 -11.75 18.12
N MET A 90 -26.50 -10.73 18.55
CA MET A 90 -25.10 -10.57 18.13
C MET A 90 -24.21 -11.57 18.88
N GLN A 91 -23.21 -12.09 18.17
CA GLN A 91 -22.17 -12.98 18.73
C GLN A 91 -20.82 -12.27 18.88
N LEU A 92 -20.58 -11.27 18.04
CA LEU A 92 -19.35 -10.48 17.97
C LEU A 92 -19.66 -9.03 18.32
N ALA A 93 -18.77 -8.41 19.07
CA ALA A 93 -18.85 -6.98 19.35
C ALA A 93 -18.82 -6.19 18.02
N PRO A 94 -19.70 -5.18 17.85
CA PRO A 94 -19.68 -4.34 16.66
C PRO A 94 -18.31 -3.65 16.53
N SER A 95 -17.75 -3.63 15.33
CA SER A 95 -16.49 -2.94 15.09
C SER A 95 -16.72 -1.41 15.13
N ARG A 96 -15.72 -0.66 15.58
CA ARG A 96 -15.77 0.81 15.63
C ARG A 96 -16.20 1.44 14.30
N ARG A 97 -15.73 0.88 13.18
CA ARG A 97 -16.12 1.30 11.83
C ARG A 97 -17.62 1.09 11.58
N ARG A 98 -18.20 -0.01 12.06
CA ARG A 98 -19.62 -0.29 11.93
C ARG A 98 -20.45 0.66 12.79
N GLU A 99 -20.00 0.97 14.01
CA GLU A 99 -20.63 1.96 14.88
C GLU A 99 -20.61 3.35 14.24
N GLU A 100 -19.47 3.77 13.67
CA GLU A 100 -19.33 5.01 12.91
C GLU A 100 -20.22 5.05 11.66
N GLN A 101 -20.37 3.93 10.95
CA GLN A 101 -21.28 3.81 9.80
C GLN A 101 -22.76 3.94 10.20
N VAL A 102 -23.16 3.31 11.30
CA VAL A 102 -24.52 3.42 11.83
C VAL A 102 -24.79 4.84 12.33
N ALA A 103 -23.85 5.44 13.06
CA ALA A 103 -23.95 6.82 13.55
C ALA A 103 -24.01 7.85 12.42
N SER A 104 -23.30 7.60 11.31
CA SER A 104 -23.34 8.44 10.10
C SER A 104 -24.53 8.18 9.19
N GLY A 105 -25.41 7.22 9.51
CA GLY A 105 -26.58 6.86 8.70
C GLY A 105 -26.25 6.11 7.39
N ASN A 106 -24.97 5.84 7.12
CA ASN A 106 -24.51 5.15 5.93
C ASN A 106 -24.61 3.63 6.11
N SER A 107 -25.83 3.11 6.07
CA SER A 107 -26.02 1.66 5.91
C SER A 107 -25.42 1.20 4.57
N SER A 108 -24.63 0.12 4.58
CA SER A 108 -23.92 -0.33 3.38
C SER A 108 -24.92 -0.61 2.24
N PRO A 109 -24.73 -0.05 1.03
CA PRO A 109 -25.64 -0.26 -0.10
C PRO A 109 -25.78 -1.74 -0.54
N LEU A 110 -24.82 -2.59 -0.14
CA LEU A 110 -24.88 -4.04 -0.35
C LEU A 110 -25.99 -4.73 0.46
N LEU A 111 -26.43 -4.18 1.58
CA LEU A 111 -27.56 -4.72 2.36
C LEU A 111 -28.91 -4.25 1.80
N SER A 112 -28.96 -3.08 1.16
CA SER A 112 -30.17 -2.54 0.52
C SER A 112 -30.49 -3.17 -0.85
N SER A 113 -29.52 -3.83 -1.50
CA SER A 113 -29.67 -4.33 -2.89
C SER A 113 -30.30 -5.73 -2.99
N ALA A 114 -30.60 -6.40 -1.88
CA ALA A 114 -31.16 -7.76 -1.90
C ALA A 114 -32.65 -7.86 -2.31
N SER A 115 -33.32 -6.77 -2.71
CA SER A 115 -34.77 -6.76 -2.99
C SER A 115 -35.19 -6.39 -4.42
N ALA A 116 -34.27 -6.29 -5.38
CA ALA A 116 -34.64 -6.04 -6.78
C ALA A 116 -34.14 -7.14 -7.71
N ALA A 117 -34.94 -8.20 -7.89
CA ALA A 117 -34.83 -9.05 -9.07
C ALA A 117 -35.22 -8.20 -10.30
N PRO A 118 -34.37 -8.07 -11.34
CA PRO A 118 -34.72 -7.28 -12.50
C PRO A 118 -35.79 -8.02 -13.32
N GLN A 119 -36.95 -7.38 -13.47
CA GLN A 119 -38.01 -7.79 -14.38
C GLN A 119 -37.73 -7.25 -15.78
N GLY A 120 -37.94 -8.08 -16.80
CA GLY A 120 -38.22 -7.64 -18.18
C GLY A 120 -37.00 -7.25 -19.01
N GLU A 121 -36.33 -8.26 -19.56
CA GLU A 121 -35.20 -8.13 -20.48
C GLU A 121 -35.70 -7.66 -21.87
N ALA A 122 -35.82 -6.34 -22.05
CA ALA A 122 -35.80 -5.76 -23.37
C ALA A 122 -34.41 -6.02 -23.97
N ALA A 123 -34.32 -6.73 -25.10
CA ALA A 123 -33.06 -7.02 -25.75
C ALA A 123 -32.34 -5.70 -26.11
N LEU A 124 -31.36 -5.33 -25.27
CA LEU A 124 -30.56 -4.14 -25.49
C LEU A 124 -29.61 -4.42 -26.65
N HIS A 125 -29.43 -3.46 -27.55
CA HIS A 125 -28.51 -3.59 -28.68
C HIS A 125 -27.23 -2.82 -28.40
N CYS A 126 -26.10 -3.31 -28.93
CA CYS A 126 -24.83 -2.65 -28.70
C CYS A 126 -24.80 -1.25 -29.32
N TYR A 127 -24.34 -0.25 -28.56
CA TYR A 127 -24.28 1.14 -29.04
C TYR A 127 -23.45 1.35 -30.32
N ARG A 128 -22.49 0.45 -30.64
CA ARG A 128 -21.71 0.48 -31.90
C ARG A 128 -22.24 -0.46 -32.98
N HIS A 129 -23.01 -1.47 -32.58
CA HIS A 129 -23.50 -2.51 -33.46
C HIS A 129 -24.99 -2.71 -33.19
N PRO A 130 -25.85 -1.93 -33.86
CA PRO A 130 -27.30 -2.01 -33.66
C PRO A 130 -27.88 -3.37 -34.07
N ASP A 131 -27.15 -4.17 -34.84
CA ASP A 131 -27.58 -5.51 -35.26
C ASP A 131 -27.25 -6.62 -34.23
N ARG A 132 -26.68 -6.27 -33.07
CA ARG A 132 -26.26 -7.25 -32.05
C ARG A 132 -26.95 -7.01 -30.73
N GLU A 133 -27.82 -7.94 -30.36
CA GLU A 133 -28.40 -8.04 -29.02
C GLU A 133 -27.31 -8.33 -27.98
N THR A 134 -27.44 -7.72 -26.81
CA THR A 134 -26.50 -7.83 -25.72
C THR A 134 -27.13 -7.56 -24.36
N GLY A 135 -26.89 -8.46 -23.40
CA GLY A 135 -27.19 -8.24 -21.98
C GLY A 135 -26.04 -7.59 -21.20
N LEU A 136 -24.93 -7.23 -21.87
CA LEU A 136 -23.76 -6.68 -21.20
C LEU A 136 -23.84 -5.15 -21.19
N LEU A 137 -23.63 -4.55 -20.01
CA LEU A 137 -23.59 -3.11 -19.82
C LEU A 137 -22.21 -2.68 -19.31
N CYS A 138 -21.75 -1.51 -19.73
CA CYS A 138 -20.51 -0.96 -19.23
C CYS A 138 -20.64 -0.57 -17.75
N THR A 139 -19.77 -1.07 -16.88
CA THR A 139 -19.79 -0.77 -15.43
C THR A 139 -19.57 0.72 -15.11
N ASN A 140 -19.00 1.49 -16.03
CA ASN A 140 -18.68 2.91 -15.81
C ASN A 140 -19.78 3.87 -16.32
N CYS A 141 -20.36 3.59 -17.49
CA CYS A 141 -21.33 4.50 -18.12
C CYS A 141 -22.70 3.87 -18.37
N GLY A 142 -22.89 2.60 -18.02
CA GLY A 142 -24.16 1.87 -18.17
C GLY A 142 -24.58 1.58 -19.61
N ARG A 143 -23.80 1.95 -20.64
CA ARG A 143 -24.19 1.73 -22.04
C ARG A 143 -24.13 0.24 -22.42
N PRO A 144 -25.06 -0.27 -23.26
CA PRO A 144 -25.05 -1.65 -23.74
C PRO A 144 -23.88 -1.92 -24.71
N ILE A 145 -23.13 -3.01 -24.47
CA ILE A 145 -21.89 -3.34 -25.17
C ILE A 145 -21.86 -4.81 -25.59
N CYS A 146 -21.67 -5.12 -26.87
CA CYS A 146 -21.53 -6.53 -27.28
C CYS A 146 -20.22 -7.15 -26.75
N SER A 147 -20.17 -8.49 -26.69
CA SER A 147 -18.98 -9.26 -26.29
C SER A 147 -17.71 -8.90 -27.07
N ALA A 148 -17.85 -8.50 -28.35
CA ALA A 148 -16.73 -8.04 -29.17
C ALA A 148 -16.22 -6.63 -28.82
N CYS A 149 -17.08 -5.76 -28.28
CA CYS A 149 -16.71 -4.41 -27.86
C CYS A 149 -16.31 -4.33 -26.38
N ALA A 150 -16.70 -5.32 -25.57
CA ALA A 150 -16.36 -5.40 -24.17
C ALA A 150 -14.85 -5.55 -23.96
N ARG A 151 -14.29 -4.72 -23.08
CA ARG A 151 -12.91 -4.83 -22.64
C ARG A 151 -12.88 -5.21 -21.16
N PRO A 152 -12.11 -6.24 -20.78
CA PRO A 152 -11.99 -6.65 -19.38
C PRO A 152 -11.33 -5.53 -18.57
N ALA A 153 -11.86 -5.27 -17.38
CA ALA A 153 -11.26 -4.38 -16.39
C ALA A 153 -11.19 -5.09 -15.02
N ALA A 154 -10.48 -4.47 -14.07
CA ALA A 154 -10.36 -4.99 -12.70
C ALA A 154 -11.71 -5.21 -12.01
N VAL A 155 -12.74 -4.44 -12.41
CA VAL A 155 -14.12 -4.59 -11.93
C VAL A 155 -15.04 -4.50 -13.14
N GLY A 156 -15.55 -5.65 -13.60
CA GLY A 156 -16.52 -5.74 -14.69
C GLY A 156 -15.97 -5.51 -16.10
N GLN A 157 -16.85 -5.09 -17.01
CA GLN A 157 -16.55 -4.86 -18.42
C GLN A 157 -16.70 -3.36 -18.75
N LEU A 158 -15.73 -2.82 -19.49
CA LEU A 158 -15.72 -1.42 -19.90
C LEU A 158 -15.94 -1.28 -21.41
N CYS A 159 -16.57 -0.17 -21.80
CA CYS A 159 -16.69 0.21 -23.19
C CYS A 159 -15.38 0.86 -23.71
N PRO A 160 -15.16 0.87 -25.04
CA PRO A 160 -13.98 1.46 -25.66
C PRO A 160 -13.75 2.96 -25.37
N GLU A 161 -14.79 3.71 -25.02
CA GLU A 161 -14.68 5.12 -24.65
C GLU A 161 -14.20 5.27 -23.21
N CYS A 162 -14.84 4.58 -22.26
CA CYS A 162 -14.44 4.63 -20.85
C CYS A 162 -13.04 4.06 -20.60
N ILE A 163 -12.59 3.09 -21.39
CA ILE A 163 -11.20 2.59 -21.28
C ILE A 163 -10.16 3.60 -21.80
N LYS A 164 -10.53 4.45 -22.77
CA LYS A 164 -9.67 5.55 -23.23
C LYS A 164 -9.58 6.66 -22.18
N GLU A 165 -10.70 6.96 -21.53
CA GLU A 165 -10.78 7.92 -20.41
C GLU A 165 -9.95 7.45 -19.21
N ARG A 166 -10.00 6.15 -18.90
CA ARG A 166 -9.23 5.52 -17.80
C ARG A 166 -7.73 5.39 -18.05
N ARG A 167 -7.18 5.94 -19.14
CA ARG A 167 -5.72 6.01 -19.29
C ARG A 167 -5.14 6.72 -18.07
N PRO A 168 -4.23 6.11 -17.31
CA PRO A 168 -3.77 6.66 -16.05
C PRO A 168 -3.19 8.06 -16.27
N VAL A 169 -3.56 9.00 -15.41
CA VAL A 169 -3.09 10.40 -15.44
C VAL A 169 -1.55 10.48 -15.44
N ASN A 170 -0.87 9.43 -14.99
CA ASN A 170 0.58 9.26 -15.10
C ASN A 170 1.16 9.32 -16.52
N TYR A 171 0.33 9.23 -17.58
CA TYR A 171 0.76 9.39 -18.98
C TYR A 171 0.60 10.82 -19.53
N LYS A 172 -0.02 11.75 -18.78
CA LYS A 172 -0.02 13.19 -19.13
C LYS A 172 1.28 13.83 -18.66
N VAL A 173 2.37 13.51 -19.36
CA VAL A 173 3.69 14.08 -19.07
C VAL A 173 3.69 15.54 -19.56
N SER A 174 3.80 16.50 -18.64
CA SER A 174 3.92 17.91 -19.01
C SER A 174 5.34 18.19 -19.48
N ALA A 175 5.50 19.12 -20.42
CA ALA A 175 6.82 19.51 -20.93
C ALA A 175 7.79 19.96 -19.81
N LYS A 176 7.25 20.57 -18.74
CA LYS A 176 8.03 20.98 -17.57
C LYS A 176 8.65 19.79 -16.82
N ASP A 177 7.92 18.69 -16.68
CA ASP A 177 8.40 17.48 -16.00
C ASP A 177 9.48 16.77 -16.82
N ILE A 178 9.35 16.81 -18.15
CA ILE A 178 10.35 16.25 -19.07
C ILE A 178 11.68 17.00 -18.96
N ILE A 179 11.63 18.35 -18.96
CA ILE A 179 12.83 19.19 -18.84
C ILE A 179 13.48 18.97 -17.47
N LEU A 180 12.69 18.95 -16.39
CA LEU A 180 13.20 18.72 -15.05
C LEU A 180 13.85 17.34 -14.91
N GLY A 181 13.21 16.29 -15.43
CA GLY A 181 13.77 14.94 -15.45
C GLY A 181 15.07 14.84 -16.24
N PHE A 182 15.15 15.52 -17.39
CA PHE A 182 16.37 15.57 -18.21
C PHE A 182 17.53 16.25 -17.48
N VAL A 183 17.31 17.42 -16.88
CA VAL A 183 18.35 18.18 -16.18
C VAL A 183 18.89 17.39 -14.98
N VAL A 184 18.01 16.79 -14.16
CA VAL A 184 18.42 16.01 -13.00
C VAL A 184 19.18 14.75 -13.40
N ALA A 185 18.71 14.02 -14.42
CA ALA A 185 19.39 12.82 -14.92
C ALA A 185 20.77 13.16 -15.50
N LEU A 186 20.89 14.28 -16.21
CA LEU A 186 22.16 14.74 -16.79
C LEU A 186 23.17 15.07 -15.70
N ILE A 187 22.77 15.84 -14.67
CA ILE A 187 23.66 16.22 -13.56
C ILE A 187 24.10 14.98 -12.78
N ALA A 188 23.16 14.10 -12.41
CA ALA A 188 23.49 12.89 -11.64
C ALA A 188 24.45 11.97 -12.42
N SER A 189 24.19 11.77 -13.71
CA SER A 189 25.02 10.90 -14.57
C SER A 189 26.40 11.52 -14.83
N ALA A 190 26.49 12.83 -14.96
CA ALA A 190 27.76 13.54 -15.13
C ALA A 190 28.63 13.41 -13.86
N ILE A 191 28.04 13.59 -12.67
CA ILE A 191 28.74 13.43 -11.39
C ILE A 191 29.30 12.01 -11.26
N VAL A 192 28.46 10.99 -11.51
CA VAL A 192 28.89 9.59 -11.41
C VAL A 192 29.98 9.25 -12.44
N SER A 193 29.81 9.69 -13.70
CA SER A 193 30.79 9.44 -14.76
C SER A 193 32.14 10.12 -14.46
N ALA A 194 32.11 11.35 -13.92
CA ALA A 194 33.32 12.04 -13.48
C ALA A 194 33.99 11.34 -12.30
N LEU A 195 33.22 10.87 -11.31
CA LEU A 195 33.75 10.15 -10.16
C LEU A 195 34.43 8.83 -10.58
N LEU A 196 33.81 8.07 -11.48
CA LEU A 196 34.37 6.84 -12.04
C LEU A 196 35.64 7.09 -12.87
N SER A 197 35.78 8.27 -13.48
CA SER A 197 36.98 8.65 -14.23
C SER A 197 38.16 9.05 -13.35
N ILE A 198 37.91 9.53 -12.12
CA ILE A 198 38.96 9.99 -11.19
C ILE A 198 39.54 8.85 -10.37
N ILE A 199 38.73 7.84 -10.03
CA ILE A 199 39.17 6.71 -9.22
C ILE A 199 39.83 5.68 -10.16
N PRO A 200 41.14 5.42 -10.05
CA PRO A 200 41.83 4.45 -10.90
C PRO A 200 41.50 3.03 -10.43
N ILE A 201 40.23 2.62 -10.58
CA ILE A 201 39.80 1.23 -10.36
C ILE A 201 40.13 0.44 -11.64
N GLY A 202 41.42 0.36 -11.97
CA GLY A 202 41.93 -0.37 -13.13
C GLY A 202 42.06 -1.87 -12.86
N GLY A 203 41.86 -2.69 -13.89
CA GLY A 203 42.07 -4.14 -13.84
C GLY A 203 40.84 -4.97 -13.45
N TRP A 204 41.05 -6.28 -13.24
CA TRP A 204 39.98 -7.26 -13.04
C TRP A 204 39.08 -6.97 -11.82
N ILE A 205 39.65 -6.34 -10.78
CA ILE A 205 38.92 -5.92 -9.57
C ILE A 205 37.92 -4.79 -9.89
N GLY A 206 38.28 -3.86 -10.77
CA GLY A 206 37.36 -2.78 -11.18
C GLY A 206 36.16 -3.29 -11.96
N TRP A 207 36.35 -4.33 -12.77
CA TRP A 207 35.25 -4.99 -13.46
C TRP A 207 34.27 -5.67 -12.51
N ILE A 208 34.77 -6.35 -11.48
CA ILE A 208 33.92 -7.00 -10.46
C ILE A 208 33.14 -5.95 -9.66
N LEU A 209 33.81 -4.86 -9.25
CA LEU A 209 33.15 -3.77 -8.52
C LEU A 209 32.11 -3.05 -9.37
N LEU A 210 32.39 -2.80 -10.65
CA LEU A 210 31.41 -2.22 -11.57
C LEU A 210 30.16 -3.10 -11.69
N LEU A 211 30.32 -4.42 -11.76
CA LEU A 211 29.21 -5.35 -11.90
C LEU A 211 28.35 -5.44 -10.64
N MET A 212 28.98 -5.40 -9.45
CA MET A 212 28.26 -5.42 -8.17
C MET A 212 27.60 -4.07 -7.83
N VAL A 213 28.34 -2.98 -8.01
CA VAL A 213 27.91 -1.65 -7.54
C VAL A 213 27.13 -0.89 -8.62
N GLY A 214 27.35 -1.21 -9.90
CA GLY A 214 26.70 -0.59 -11.05
C GLY A 214 25.16 -0.56 -10.96
N PRO A 215 24.49 -1.69 -10.68
CA PRO A 215 23.03 -1.69 -10.49
C PRO A 215 22.57 -0.80 -9.33
N GLY A 216 23.34 -0.74 -8.23
CA GLY A 216 23.04 0.13 -7.09
C GLY A 216 23.16 1.61 -7.42
N ILE A 217 24.19 2.00 -8.19
CA ILE A 217 24.37 3.37 -8.67
C ILE A 217 23.24 3.76 -9.63
N ALA A 218 22.88 2.87 -10.55
CA ALA A 218 21.79 3.11 -11.48
C ALA A 218 20.44 3.26 -10.76
N GLU A 219 20.17 2.40 -9.77
CA GLU A 219 18.97 2.47 -8.92
C GLU A 219 18.90 3.79 -8.13
N LEU A 220 20.05 4.28 -7.63
CA LEU A 220 20.13 5.57 -6.95
C LEU A 220 19.77 6.73 -7.89
N ILE A 221 20.29 6.72 -9.12
CA ILE A 221 19.98 7.74 -10.13
C ILE A 221 18.48 7.72 -10.44
N VAL A 222 17.89 6.53 -10.66
CA VAL A 222 16.45 6.44 -10.97
C VAL A 222 15.59 6.90 -9.79
N ARG A 223 15.96 6.57 -8.55
CA ARG A 223 15.24 7.04 -7.36
C ARG A 223 15.24 8.55 -7.21
N ILE A 224 16.37 9.20 -7.48
CA ILE A 224 16.48 10.67 -7.44
C ILE A 224 15.57 11.28 -8.52
N VAL A 225 15.59 10.72 -9.74
CA VAL A 225 14.73 11.19 -10.84
C VAL A 225 13.25 10.95 -10.54
N ASP A 226 12.88 9.78 -10.00
CA ASP A 226 11.51 9.44 -9.62
C ASP A 226 10.98 10.34 -8.50
N TRP A 227 11.82 10.65 -7.52
CA TRP A 227 11.50 11.53 -6.41
C TRP A 227 11.19 12.95 -6.88
N VAL A 228 11.98 13.47 -7.82
CA VAL A 228 11.80 14.82 -8.38
C VAL A 228 10.64 14.89 -9.39
N THR A 229 10.39 13.83 -10.16
CA THR A 229 9.37 13.81 -11.22
C THR A 229 8.03 13.22 -10.79
N HIS A 230 7.83 12.96 -9.49
CA HIS A 230 6.62 12.34 -8.93
C HIS A 230 6.23 11.02 -9.62
N ALA A 231 7.23 10.20 -9.96
CA ALA A 231 7.05 8.86 -10.55
C ALA A 231 6.14 8.82 -11.80
N LYS A 232 6.20 9.85 -12.66
CA LYS A 232 5.50 9.86 -13.95
C LYS A 232 6.14 8.85 -14.92
N ARG A 233 5.33 8.02 -15.58
CA ARG A 233 5.80 6.90 -16.41
C ARG A 233 5.34 7.05 -17.85
N GLY A 234 6.23 6.82 -18.81
CA GLY A 234 5.90 6.82 -20.23
C GLY A 234 7.11 6.79 -21.16
N ARG A 235 6.87 6.51 -22.46
CA ARG A 235 7.93 6.43 -23.50
C ARG A 235 8.76 7.71 -23.64
N ALA A 236 8.14 8.88 -23.46
CA ALA A 236 8.84 10.16 -23.54
C ALA A 236 9.91 10.29 -22.43
N MET A 237 9.58 9.86 -21.20
CA MET A 237 10.50 9.89 -20.05
C MET A 237 11.68 8.92 -20.24
N GLN A 238 11.44 7.76 -20.86
CA GLN A 238 12.51 6.81 -21.20
C GLN A 238 13.53 7.43 -22.17
N ILE A 239 13.05 8.08 -23.22
CA ILE A 239 13.91 8.69 -24.24
C ILE A 239 14.70 9.85 -23.65
N THR A 240 14.07 10.71 -22.84
CA THR A 240 14.75 11.88 -22.27
C THR A 240 15.80 11.49 -21.22
N VAL A 241 15.49 10.56 -20.32
CA VAL A 241 16.47 10.09 -19.32
C VAL A 241 17.62 9.33 -20.00
N GLY A 242 17.31 8.46 -20.97
CA GLY A 242 18.34 7.76 -21.75
C GLY A 242 19.25 8.72 -22.51
N ALA A 243 18.68 9.74 -23.18
CA ALA A 243 19.45 10.76 -23.89
C ALA A 243 20.33 11.59 -22.94
N ALA A 244 19.83 11.91 -21.74
CA ALA A 244 20.60 12.64 -20.72
C ALA A 244 21.84 11.85 -20.26
N ILE A 245 21.70 10.54 -20.02
CA ILE A 245 22.81 9.67 -19.61
C ILE A 245 23.87 9.61 -20.72
N VAL A 246 23.45 9.39 -21.96
CA VAL A 246 24.37 9.34 -23.10
C VAL A 246 25.10 10.68 -23.26
N LEU A 247 24.38 11.80 -23.22
CA LEU A 247 24.97 13.14 -23.34
C LEU A 247 25.96 13.46 -22.21
N ALA A 248 25.70 12.98 -21.00
CA ALA A 248 26.57 13.20 -19.85
C ALA A 248 27.84 12.34 -19.90
N THR A 249 27.73 11.07 -20.32
CA THR A 249 28.85 10.12 -20.25
C THR A 249 29.72 10.15 -21.51
N LEU A 250 29.19 10.52 -22.67
CA LEU A 250 29.93 10.52 -23.95
C LEU A 250 31.16 11.45 -23.97
N PRO A 251 31.13 12.70 -23.44
CA PRO A 251 32.30 13.55 -23.35
C PRO A 251 33.40 12.96 -22.44
N VAL A 252 33.02 12.29 -21.36
CA VAL A 252 33.96 11.67 -20.41
C VAL A 252 34.63 10.45 -21.05
N ILE A 253 33.88 9.64 -21.82
CA ILE A 253 34.45 8.54 -22.60
C ILE A 253 35.46 9.07 -23.62
N ALA A 254 35.11 10.13 -24.37
CA ALA A 254 36.01 10.72 -25.35
C ALA A 254 37.31 11.22 -24.72
N LEU A 255 37.22 11.84 -23.53
CA LEU A 255 38.38 12.25 -22.75
C LEU A 255 39.20 11.02 -22.29
N GLY A 256 38.54 9.99 -21.77
CA GLY A 256 39.18 8.75 -21.33
C GLY A 256 39.95 8.03 -22.44
N VAL A 257 39.47 8.06 -23.70
CA VAL A 257 40.19 7.53 -24.86
C VAL A 257 41.47 8.33 -25.14
N ILE A 258 41.46 9.65 -24.94
CA ILE A 258 42.62 10.52 -25.19
C ILE A 258 43.70 10.32 -24.12
N PHE A 259 43.31 10.08 -22.87
CA PHE A 259 44.24 9.91 -21.73
C PHE A 259 44.53 8.44 -21.37
N ASP A 260 44.13 7.48 -22.21
CA ASP A 260 44.25 6.02 -22.00
C ASP A 260 43.66 5.53 -20.66
N ALA A 261 42.61 6.20 -20.20
CA ALA A 261 41.93 5.95 -18.94
C ALA A 261 40.67 5.08 -19.17
N ALA A 262 40.86 3.76 -19.11
CA ALA A 262 39.82 2.71 -19.03
C ALA A 262 38.48 3.01 -19.77
N PRO A 263 38.50 3.30 -21.09
CA PRO A 263 37.31 3.71 -21.83
C PRO A 263 36.22 2.62 -21.90
N ILE A 264 36.62 1.35 -21.82
CA ILE A 264 35.72 0.19 -21.85
C ILE A 264 34.81 0.16 -20.62
N THR A 265 35.32 0.54 -19.44
CA THR A 265 34.56 0.55 -18.19
C THR A 265 33.43 1.59 -18.22
N LEU A 266 33.71 2.78 -18.75
CA LEU A 266 32.72 3.86 -18.91
C LEU A 266 31.67 3.52 -19.98
N LEU A 267 32.08 2.83 -21.04
CA LEU A 267 31.16 2.35 -22.08
C LEU A 267 30.19 1.30 -21.51
N LEU A 268 30.69 0.35 -20.72
CA LEU A 268 29.84 -0.65 -20.05
C LEU A 268 28.90 -0.03 -19.02
N TYR A 269 29.38 0.95 -18.24
CA TYR A 269 28.54 1.72 -17.33
C TYR A 269 27.39 2.40 -18.09
N MET A 270 27.67 3.07 -19.21
CA MET A 270 26.65 3.74 -20.02
C MET A 270 25.59 2.74 -20.53
N ILE A 271 25.99 1.57 -21.02
CA ILE A 271 25.06 0.54 -21.47
C ILE A 271 24.19 0.04 -20.31
N LEU A 272 24.80 -0.32 -19.17
CA LEU A 272 24.08 -0.83 -18.01
C LEU A 272 23.11 0.22 -17.43
N ALA A 273 23.53 1.47 -17.34
CA ALA A 273 22.69 2.58 -16.88
C ALA A 273 21.48 2.81 -17.80
N VAL A 274 21.66 2.77 -19.13
CA VAL A 274 20.55 2.92 -20.09
C VAL A 274 19.61 1.71 -20.06
N VAL A 275 20.13 0.48 -19.95
CA VAL A 275 19.30 -0.74 -19.88
C VAL A 275 18.48 -0.79 -18.59
N THR A 276 19.10 -0.51 -17.44
CA THR A 276 18.42 -0.50 -16.14
C THR A 276 17.34 0.58 -16.05
N THR A 277 17.64 1.81 -16.51
CA THR A 277 16.66 2.90 -16.54
C THR A 277 15.51 2.63 -17.49
N SER A 278 15.79 2.12 -18.69
CA SER A 278 14.74 1.77 -19.65
C SER A 278 13.87 0.59 -19.20
N ALA A 279 14.44 -0.41 -18.51
CA ALA A 279 13.69 -1.52 -17.92
C ALA A 279 12.75 -1.07 -16.79
N ARG A 280 13.19 -0.11 -15.97
CA ARG A 280 12.44 0.38 -14.79
C ARG A 280 11.38 1.44 -15.12
N LEU A 281 11.59 2.20 -16.19
CA LEU A 281 10.67 3.23 -16.68
C LEU A 281 9.64 2.69 -17.70
N ARG A 282 9.65 1.39 -18.02
CA ARG A 282 8.61 0.69 -18.81
C ARG A 282 7.32 0.52 -18.01
#